data_AF-A0A3D2G4K0-F1
#
_entry.id   AF-A0A3D2G4K0-F1
#
_cell.length_a   1.000
_cell.length_b   1.000
_cell.length_c   1.000
_cell.angle_alpha   90.00
_cell.angle_beta   90.00
_cell.angle_gamma   90.00
#
_symmetry.space_group_name_H-M   'P 1'
#
loop_
_entity.id
_entity.type
_entity.pdbx_description
1 polymer ?
#
loop_
_entity_poly.entity_id
_entity_poly.type
_entity_poly.pdbx_seq_one_letter_code
_entity_poly.pdbx_strand_id
1 'polypeptide(L)'
;MNMELYHGSGETVEFPEIRKTHYTKDFSWGFYCTNNFEQAYRWAERKHTEGVVNIYEYTENKELNIKKFHEMTDEWLDFIADCRIGIVHNYDIVEGPMADDTIWNFVNDFLNGDIPRSVFWEYAKFKHPTHQISFHSIRALDCLVYKGSELVNEHK
;
A
#
# COMPACT_ATOMS: atom_id res chain seq x y z
N MET A 1 -11.48 9.75 -14.53
CA MET A 1 -10.26 9.29 -15.21
C MET A 1 -10.00 7.89 -14.70
N ASN A 2 -9.73 6.95 -15.60
CA ASN A 2 -9.41 5.58 -15.22
C ASN A 2 -7.90 5.48 -15.08
N MET A 3 -7.44 4.76 -14.06
CA MET A 3 -6.02 4.58 -13.76
C MET A 3 -5.73 3.09 -13.66
N GLU A 4 -4.63 2.64 -14.23
CA GLU A 4 -4.17 1.27 -14.08
C GLU A 4 -3.46 1.12 -12.73
N LEU A 5 -3.81 0.06 -11.99
CA LEU A 5 -3.24 -0.29 -10.71
C LEU A 5 -2.78 -1.75 -10.72
N TYR A 6 -1.69 -2.01 -10.01
CA TYR A 6 -1.02 -3.30 -9.96
C TYR A 6 -0.96 -3.86 -8.54
N HIS A 7 -1.21 -5.16 -8.40
CA HIS A 7 -1.10 -5.90 -7.14
C HIS A 7 -0.16 -7.08 -7.30
N GLY A 8 0.92 -7.12 -6.51
CA GLY A 8 1.83 -8.25 -6.47
C GLY A 8 1.36 -9.31 -5.46
N SER A 9 1.24 -10.56 -5.89
CA SER A 9 0.83 -11.73 -5.12
C SER A 9 1.55 -13.00 -5.59
N GLY A 10 1.18 -14.16 -5.04
CA GLY A 10 1.62 -15.48 -5.52
C GLY A 10 0.55 -16.23 -6.31
N GLU A 11 -0.53 -15.55 -6.69
CA GLU A 11 -1.68 -16.15 -7.39
C GLU A 11 -2.40 -15.09 -8.23
N THR A 12 -3.14 -15.52 -9.25
CA THR A 12 -4.07 -14.63 -9.95
C THR A 12 -5.24 -14.28 -9.03
N VAL A 13 -5.50 -12.99 -8.87
CA VAL A 13 -6.55 -12.44 -7.99
C VAL A 13 -7.60 -11.74 -8.84
N GLU A 14 -8.50 -12.49 -9.46
CA GLU A 14 -9.61 -11.89 -10.24
C GLU A 14 -10.58 -11.11 -9.34
N PHE A 15 -10.77 -11.58 -8.10
CA PHE A 15 -11.66 -10.97 -7.12
C PHE A 15 -10.86 -10.48 -5.90
N PRO A 16 -10.55 -9.17 -5.82
CA PRO A 16 -9.88 -8.56 -4.68
C PRO A 16 -10.62 -8.83 -3.36
N GLU A 17 -9.88 -9.03 -2.28
CA GLU A 17 -10.46 -9.23 -0.95
C GLU A 17 -9.64 -8.59 0.16
N ILE A 18 -10.32 -8.21 1.24
CA ILE A 18 -9.69 -7.63 2.43
C ILE A 18 -9.47 -8.74 3.45
N ARG A 19 -8.21 -9.17 3.58
CA ARG A 19 -7.82 -10.18 4.57
C ARG A 19 -7.32 -9.51 5.85
N LYS A 20 -7.96 -9.80 6.99
CA LYS A 20 -7.43 -9.43 8.31
C LYS A 20 -6.38 -10.46 8.75
N THR A 21 -5.23 -9.97 9.15
CA THR A 21 -4.10 -10.77 9.65
C THR A 21 -3.73 -10.31 11.06
N HIS A 22 -2.79 -10.99 11.72
CA HIS A 22 -2.37 -10.59 13.07
C HIS A 22 -1.69 -9.20 13.11
N TYR A 23 -0.99 -8.82 12.04
CA TYR A 23 -0.28 -7.55 11.92
C TYR A 23 -0.91 -6.65 10.85
N THR A 24 -1.08 -5.37 11.16
CA THR A 24 -1.53 -4.33 10.23
C THR A 24 -0.36 -3.80 9.39
N LYS A 25 -0.65 -3.31 8.18
CA LYS A 25 0.32 -2.61 7.33
C LYS A 25 0.21 -1.09 7.55
N ASP A 26 0.96 -0.32 6.74
CA ASP A 26 0.99 1.16 6.77
C ASP A 26 -0.41 1.78 6.83
N PHE A 27 -1.36 1.25 6.06
CA PHE A 27 -2.75 1.73 6.02
C PHE A 27 -3.74 0.69 6.59
N SER A 28 -3.33 -0.10 7.59
CA SER A 28 -4.15 -1.17 8.19
C SER A 28 -4.39 -2.40 7.29
N TRP A 29 -5.52 -3.11 7.44
CA TRP A 29 -5.88 -4.25 6.59
C TRP A 29 -6.66 -3.78 5.39
N GLY A 30 -6.21 -4.14 4.19
CA GLY A 30 -6.83 -3.76 2.94
C GLY A 30 -6.29 -4.57 1.77
N PHE A 31 -6.90 -4.39 0.61
CA PHE A 31 -6.33 -4.83 -0.65
C PHE A 31 -5.38 -3.74 -1.15
N TYR A 32 -4.10 -4.06 -1.35
CA TYR A 32 -3.07 -3.06 -1.66
C TYR A 32 -2.68 -3.12 -3.12
N CYS A 33 -2.70 -1.98 -3.79
CA CYS A 33 -2.20 -1.80 -5.14
C CYS A 33 -1.18 -0.66 -5.19
N THR A 34 -0.56 -0.50 -6.35
CA THR A 34 0.30 0.64 -6.71
C THR A 34 0.09 0.99 -8.17
N ASN A 35 0.34 2.24 -8.55
CA ASN A 35 0.36 2.65 -9.97
C ASN A 35 1.71 2.35 -10.66
N ASN A 36 2.63 1.65 -9.99
CA ASN A 36 3.96 1.32 -10.48
C ASN A 36 4.13 -0.19 -10.67
N PHE A 37 4.18 -0.64 -11.92
CA PHE A 37 4.35 -2.06 -12.26
C PHE A 37 5.60 -2.68 -11.63
N GLU A 38 6.77 -2.02 -11.74
CA GLU A 38 8.05 -2.49 -11.20
C GLU A 38 8.02 -2.66 -9.67
N GLN A 39 7.18 -1.89 -8.99
CA GLN A 39 6.96 -2.06 -7.56
C GLN A 39 6.09 -3.30 -7.28
N ALA A 40 4.99 -3.49 -8.01
CA ALA A 40 4.15 -4.68 -7.86
C ALA A 40 4.91 -5.97 -8.24
N TYR A 41 5.75 -5.93 -9.28
CA TYR A 41 6.67 -7.01 -9.63
C TYR A 41 7.57 -7.36 -8.44
N ARG A 42 8.21 -6.37 -7.82
CA ARG A 42 9.04 -6.59 -6.61
C ARG A 42 8.25 -7.16 -5.44
N TRP A 43 6.99 -6.75 -5.27
CA TRP A 43 6.12 -7.32 -4.24
C TRP A 43 5.83 -8.81 -4.49
N ALA A 44 5.58 -9.18 -5.73
CA ALA A 44 5.33 -10.56 -6.15
C ALA A 44 6.60 -11.43 -6.07
N GLU A 45 7.74 -10.94 -6.59
CA GLU A 45 9.01 -11.66 -6.63
C GLU A 45 9.58 -11.96 -5.23
N ARG A 46 9.54 -10.99 -4.31
CA ARG A 46 10.17 -11.14 -2.99
C ARG A 46 9.47 -12.13 -2.08
N LYS A 47 8.17 -12.36 -2.27
CA LYS A 47 7.32 -13.10 -1.33
C LYS A 47 6.88 -14.46 -1.83
N HIS A 48 7.06 -14.73 -3.13
CA HIS A 48 6.49 -15.90 -3.78
C HIS A 48 7.49 -16.51 -4.77
N THR A 49 7.56 -17.84 -4.81
CA THR A 49 8.38 -18.58 -5.79
C THR A 49 7.84 -18.40 -7.21
N GLU A 50 6.52 -18.32 -7.35
CA GLU A 50 5.79 -18.03 -8.59
C GLU A 50 5.00 -16.73 -8.39
N GLY A 51 5.70 -15.61 -8.49
CA GLY A 51 5.08 -14.28 -8.34
C GLY A 51 4.13 -13.96 -9.51
N VAL A 52 3.02 -13.29 -9.19
CA VAL A 52 2.03 -12.80 -10.14
C VAL A 52 1.80 -11.30 -9.91
N VAL A 53 1.83 -10.51 -10.97
CA VAL A 53 1.37 -9.13 -10.98
C VAL A 53 -0.03 -9.08 -11.55
N ASN A 54 -1.01 -8.72 -10.74
CA ASN A 54 -2.40 -8.55 -11.14
C ASN A 54 -2.68 -7.11 -11.56
N ILE A 55 -3.43 -6.92 -12.63
CA ILE A 55 -3.69 -5.63 -13.26
C ILE A 55 -5.17 -5.30 -13.11
N TYR A 56 -5.45 -4.09 -12.64
CA TYR A 56 -6.81 -3.57 -12.47
C TYR A 56 -6.94 -2.20 -13.11
N GLU A 57 -8.10 -1.95 -13.69
CA GLU A 57 -8.56 -0.61 -14.02
C GLU A 57 -9.32 -0.05 -12.81
N TYR A 58 -8.87 1.09 -12.30
CA TYR A 58 -9.47 1.79 -11.17
C TYR A 58 -10.26 3.01 -11.63
N THR A 59 -11.53 3.08 -11.21
CA THR A 59 -12.37 4.27 -11.37
C THR A 59 -12.75 4.81 -9.99
N GLU A 60 -12.25 6.00 -9.67
CA GLU A 60 -12.55 6.66 -8.39
C GLU A 60 -14.05 6.96 -8.25
N ASN A 61 -14.62 6.55 -7.11
CA ASN A 61 -15.98 6.90 -6.70
C ASN A 61 -15.94 8.01 -5.63
N LYS A 62 -16.49 9.17 -5.97
CA LYS A 62 -16.48 10.38 -5.13
C LYS A 62 -17.36 10.28 -3.87
N GLU A 63 -18.24 9.28 -3.80
CA GLU A 63 -19.07 9.03 -2.62
C GLU A 63 -18.32 8.23 -1.53
N LEU A 64 -17.11 7.75 -1.83
CA LEU A 64 -16.26 7.04 -0.87
C LEU A 64 -15.54 8.01 0.07
N ASN A 65 -15.29 7.55 1.30
CA ASN A 65 -14.43 8.26 2.23
C ASN A 65 -12.95 7.99 1.89
N ILE A 66 -12.35 8.85 1.07
CA ILE A 66 -10.98 8.67 0.56
C ILE A 66 -10.00 9.61 1.29
N LYS A 67 -8.94 9.05 1.89
CA LYS A 67 -7.80 9.82 2.41
C LYS A 67 -6.65 9.78 1.40
N LYS A 68 -6.12 10.94 1.01
CA LYS A 68 -4.95 11.04 0.12
C LYS A 68 -3.81 11.83 0.79
N PHE A 69 -2.65 11.20 0.88
CA PHE A 69 -1.39 11.85 1.24
C PHE A 69 -0.58 12.06 -0.03
N HIS A 70 -0.24 13.31 -0.35
CA HIS A 70 0.50 13.62 -1.58
C HIS A 70 2.01 13.40 -1.39
N GLU A 71 2.48 13.54 -0.16
CA GLU A 71 3.86 13.39 0.26
C GLU A 71 3.90 12.92 1.72
N MET A 72 5.09 12.58 2.21
CA MET A 72 5.25 12.29 3.63
C MET A 72 5.13 13.58 4.42
N THR A 73 4.24 13.59 5.41
CA THR A 73 4.02 14.69 6.35
C THR A 73 3.94 14.14 7.77
N ASP A 74 3.90 15.00 8.78
CA ASP A 74 3.63 14.57 10.16
C ASP A 74 2.28 13.85 10.29
N GLU A 75 1.26 14.33 9.57
CA GLU A 75 -0.05 13.69 9.52
C GLU A 75 0.03 12.27 8.91
N TRP A 76 0.82 12.09 7.85
CA TRP A 76 1.07 10.76 7.27
C TRP A 76 1.79 9.85 8.26
N LEU A 77 2.82 10.36 8.95
CA LEU A 77 3.59 9.59 9.94
C LEU A 77 2.69 9.14 11.09
N ASP A 78 1.86 10.04 11.62
CA ASP A 78 0.92 9.75 12.70
C ASP A 78 -0.12 8.71 12.26
N PHE A 79 -0.64 8.84 11.05
CA PHE A 79 -1.62 7.91 10.50
C PHE A 79 -1.08 6.49 10.35
N ILE A 80 0.13 6.33 9.79
CA ILE A 80 0.73 5.00 9.64
C ILE A 80 1.15 4.41 10.99
N ALA A 81 1.56 5.26 11.94
CA ALA A 81 1.88 4.86 13.30
C ALA A 81 0.66 4.25 13.99
N ASP A 82 -0.47 4.96 13.96
CA ASP A 82 -1.75 4.49 14.48
C ASP A 82 -2.17 3.16 13.83
N CYS A 83 -2.09 3.07 12.49
CA CYS A 83 -2.41 1.85 11.76
C CYS A 83 -1.57 0.66 12.24
N ARG A 84 -0.25 0.83 12.39
CA ARG A 84 0.70 -0.24 12.75
C ARG A 84 0.54 -0.74 14.19
N ILE A 85 0.04 0.10 15.10
CA ILE A 85 -0.31 -0.34 16.47
C ILE A 85 -1.74 -0.89 16.58
N GLY A 86 -2.46 -1.00 15.45
CA GLY A 86 -3.75 -1.66 15.36
C GLY A 86 -4.96 -0.74 15.53
N ILE A 87 -4.76 0.59 15.53
CA ILE A 87 -5.88 1.53 15.50
C ILE A 87 -6.52 1.48 14.11
N VAL A 88 -7.84 1.29 14.09
CA VAL A 88 -8.62 1.15 12.86
C VAL A 88 -9.23 2.49 12.47
N HIS A 89 -9.10 2.86 11.20
CA HIS A 89 -9.75 4.02 10.61
C HIS A 89 -11.02 3.66 9.81
N ASN A 90 -11.82 4.66 9.46
CA ASN A 90 -13.07 4.50 8.71
C ASN A 90 -12.98 4.93 7.23
N TYR A 91 -11.77 5.10 6.69
CA TYR A 91 -11.58 5.37 5.26
C TYR A 91 -11.87 4.12 4.42
N ASP A 92 -12.59 4.32 3.31
CA ASP A 92 -12.83 3.30 2.28
C ASP A 92 -11.57 3.05 1.46
N ILE A 93 -10.82 4.12 1.16
CA ILE A 93 -9.57 4.10 0.40
C ILE A 93 -8.55 5.01 1.07
N VAL A 94 -7.31 4.55 1.17
CA VAL A 94 -6.16 5.38 1.54
C VAL A 94 -5.13 5.32 0.43
N GLU A 95 -4.68 6.48 -0.05
CA GLU A 95 -3.68 6.62 -1.11
C GLU A 95 -2.52 7.49 -0.62
N GLY A 96 -1.27 7.08 -0.87
CA GLY A 96 -0.13 7.92 -0.52
C GLY A 96 1.23 7.24 -0.60
N PRO A 97 2.26 7.85 0.02
CA PRO A 97 3.61 7.30 0.05
C PRO A 97 3.67 5.93 0.74
N MET A 98 4.40 5.00 0.14
CA MET A 98 4.74 3.71 0.74
C MET A 98 5.93 3.86 1.68
N ALA A 99 5.80 3.32 2.90
CA ALA A 99 6.95 3.11 3.77
C ALA A 99 7.71 1.86 3.30
N ASP A 100 8.67 2.03 2.39
CA ASP A 100 9.55 0.94 1.94
C ASP A 100 10.37 0.34 3.11
N ASP A 101 11.13 -0.73 2.87
CA ASP A 101 11.88 -1.42 3.94
C ASP A 101 12.79 -0.47 4.76
N THR A 102 13.30 0.61 4.15
CA THR A 102 14.15 1.56 4.87
C THR A 102 13.33 2.53 5.71
N ILE A 103 12.27 3.12 5.14
CA ILE A 103 11.36 4.01 5.87
C ILE A 103 10.66 3.22 6.98
N TRP A 104 10.34 1.95 6.73
CA TRP A 104 9.69 1.05 7.68
C TRP A 104 10.50 0.89 8.97
N ASN A 105 11.83 0.75 8.89
CA ASN A 105 12.70 0.68 10.06
C ASN A 105 12.59 1.96 10.89
N PHE A 106 12.72 3.13 10.26
CA PHE A 106 12.66 4.41 10.97
C PHE A 106 11.28 4.68 11.60
N VAL A 107 10.20 4.24 10.96
CA VAL A 107 8.86 4.31 11.56
C VAL A 107 8.78 3.45 12.82
N ASN A 108 9.37 2.25 12.83
CA ASN A 108 9.37 1.40 14.02
C ASN A 108 10.25 1.96 15.14
N ASP A 109 11.43 2.50 14.80
CA ASP A 109 12.28 3.18 15.78
C ASP A 109 11.54 4.37 16.41
N PHE A 110 10.77 5.11 15.62
CA PHE A 110 9.91 6.18 16.13
C PHE A 110 8.79 5.65 17.03
N LEU A 111 8.08 4.59 16.61
CA LEU A 111 7.00 3.96 17.36
C LEU A 111 7.47 3.38 18.71
N ASN A 112 8.67 2.82 18.75
CA ASN A 112 9.28 2.28 19.96
C ASN A 112 9.82 3.38 20.90
N GLY A 113 9.90 4.63 20.43
CA GLY A 113 10.51 5.74 21.15
C GLY A 113 12.04 5.76 21.09
N ASP A 114 12.66 4.95 20.22
CA ASP A 114 14.11 4.88 20.03
C ASP A 114 14.66 6.14 19.35
N ILE A 115 13.87 6.75 18.46
CA ILE A 115 14.19 8.05 17.84
C ILE A 115 13.04 9.06 18.02
N PRO A 116 13.35 10.34 18.27
CA PRO A 116 12.34 11.38 18.22
C PRO A 116 11.93 11.68 16.77
N ARG A 117 10.74 12.26 16.59
CA ARG A 117 10.19 12.70 15.30
C ARG A 117 11.16 13.54 14.47
N SER A 118 11.94 14.43 15.10
CA SER A 118 12.93 15.25 14.40
C SER A 118 14.03 14.41 13.74
N VAL A 119 14.46 13.33 14.39
CA VAL A 119 15.47 12.40 13.85
C VAL A 119 14.88 11.54 12.74
N PHE A 120 13.61 11.11 12.86
CA PHE A 120 12.90 10.45 11.76
C PHE A 120 12.98 11.29 10.47
N TRP A 121 12.66 12.59 10.54
CA TRP A 121 12.67 13.47 9.37
C TRP A 121 14.07 13.71 8.81
N GLU A 122 15.11 13.74 9.66
CA GLU A 122 16.50 13.81 9.20
C GLU A 122 16.90 12.60 8.34
N TYR A 123 16.35 11.42 8.63
CA TYR A 123 16.54 10.23 7.79
C TYR A 123 15.62 10.21 6.57
N ALA A 124 14.36 10.59 6.75
CA ALA A 124 13.33 10.51 5.70
C ALA A 124 13.55 11.53 4.57
N LYS A 125 14.18 12.68 4.82
CA LYS A 125 14.36 13.76 3.82
C LYS A 125 15.19 13.37 2.59
N PHE A 126 15.98 12.29 2.68
CA PHE A 126 16.76 11.77 1.56
C PHE A 126 16.07 10.59 0.85
N LYS A 127 14.81 10.31 1.19
CA LYS A 127 14.02 9.22 0.62
C LYS A 127 13.01 9.76 -0.36
N HIS A 128 12.76 8.94 -1.38
CA HIS A 128 11.75 9.18 -2.40
C HIS A 128 10.77 8.02 -2.35
N PRO A 129 9.83 8.03 -1.40
CA PRO A 129 8.87 6.94 -1.26
C PRO A 129 8.05 6.82 -2.53
N THR A 130 7.73 5.58 -2.87
CA THR A 130 6.89 5.28 -4.01
C THR A 130 5.41 5.33 -3.62
N HIS A 131 4.52 5.04 -4.57
CA HIS A 131 3.07 5.10 -4.38
C HIS A 131 2.49 3.79 -3.83
N GLN A 132 1.50 3.89 -2.94
CA GLN A 132 0.58 2.80 -2.66
C GLN A 132 -0.86 3.33 -2.51
N ILE A 133 -1.82 2.47 -2.79
CA ILE A 133 -3.24 2.69 -2.56
C ILE A 133 -3.84 1.43 -1.94
N SER A 134 -4.67 1.58 -0.92
CA SER A 134 -5.32 0.46 -0.23
C SER A 134 -6.82 0.64 -0.15
N PHE A 135 -7.53 -0.47 -0.36
CA PHE A 135 -8.99 -0.56 -0.38
C PHE A 135 -9.48 -1.32 0.87
N HIS A 136 -10.41 -0.74 1.62
CA HIS A 136 -10.80 -1.17 2.98
C HIS A 136 -12.28 -1.50 3.14
N SER A 137 -13.09 -1.36 2.08
CA SER A 137 -14.50 -1.74 2.08
C SER A 137 -14.90 -2.40 0.76
N ILE A 138 -16.03 -3.12 0.77
CA ILE A 138 -16.55 -3.78 -0.44
C ILE A 138 -16.80 -2.75 -1.55
N ARG A 139 -17.42 -1.61 -1.21
CA ARG A 139 -17.67 -0.51 -2.16
C ARG A 139 -16.40 0.10 -2.75
N ALA A 140 -15.27 -0.02 -2.04
CA ALA A 140 -13.96 0.42 -2.53
C ALA A 140 -13.38 -0.62 -3.50
N LEU A 141 -13.53 -1.91 -3.21
CA LEU A 141 -13.12 -2.99 -4.12
C LEU A 141 -13.95 -2.98 -5.41
N ASP A 142 -15.23 -2.59 -5.35
CA ASP A 142 -16.10 -2.42 -6.54
C ASP A 142 -15.59 -1.34 -7.52
N CYS A 143 -14.65 -0.50 -7.10
CA CYS A 143 -13.98 0.47 -7.99
C CYS A 143 -12.86 -0.16 -8.83
N LEU A 144 -12.53 -1.44 -8.62
CA LEU A 144 -11.51 -2.18 -9.36
C LEU A 144 -12.15 -3.12 -10.37
N VAL A 145 -11.73 -3.00 -11.63
CA VAL A 145 -12.08 -3.95 -12.69
C VAL A 145 -10.83 -4.72 -13.07
N TYR A 146 -10.83 -6.04 -12.83
CA TYR A 146 -9.71 -6.91 -13.21
C TYR A 146 -9.49 -6.91 -14.72
N LYS A 147 -8.23 -6.76 -15.15
CA LYS A 147 -7.84 -6.69 -16.58
C LYS A 147 -6.96 -7.85 -17.01
N GLY A 148 -6.27 -8.52 -16.08
CA GLY A 148 -5.36 -9.61 -16.37
C GLY A 148 -4.26 -9.75 -15.32
N SER A 149 -3.34 -10.67 -15.56
CA SER A 149 -2.19 -10.90 -14.69
C SER A 149 -0.97 -11.36 -15.47
N GLU A 150 0.22 -11.03 -14.98
CA GLU A 150 1.51 -11.40 -15.56
C GLU A 150 2.35 -12.22 -14.58
N LEU A 151 2.98 -13.28 -15.06
CA LEU A 151 3.92 -14.08 -14.28
C LEU A 151 5.29 -13.40 -14.24
N VAL A 152 5.82 -13.24 -13.03
CA VAL A 152 7.14 -12.61 -12.78
C VAL A 152 8.29 -13.36 -13.47
N ASN A 153 8.14 -14.67 -13.72
CA ASN A 153 9.21 -15.53 -14.24
C ASN A 153 9.29 -15.62 -15.78
N GLU A 154 8.46 -14.92 -16.55
CA GLU A 154 8.47 -15.00 -18.04
C GLU A 154 9.55 -14.14 -18.72
N HIS A 155 10.39 -13.42 -17.97
CA HIS A 155 11.40 -12.50 -18.50
C HIS A 155 12.86 -12.83 -18.13
N LYS A 156 13.18 -14.10 -17.83
CA LYS A 156 14.57 -14.57 -17.72
C LYS A 156 15.16 -15.05 -19.03
#